data_AF-A0A452QV50-F1
#
_entry.id   AF-A0A452QV50-F1
#
_cell.length_a   1.000
_cell.length_b   1.000
_cell.length_c   1.000
_cell.angle_alpha   90.00
_cell.angle_beta   90.00
_cell.angle_gamma   90.00
#
_symmetry.space_group_name_H-M   'P 1'
#
loop_
_entity.id
_entity.type
_entity.pdbx_description
1 polymer ?
#
loop_
_entity_poly.entity_id
_entity_poly.type
_entity_poly.pdbx_seq_one_letter_code
_entity_poly.pdbx_strand_id
1 'polypeptide(L)'
;MCFTKTGRGTTEDLRLKMHQMVDSFCNNHQNQPEGQEQEQVALLQLEDDFNEVLLDTVDLHYQNSNQESAPLLPEVRQELRSRVRRSSVPSLEDESVEVWDPRESFYDRALRLFQRLLCCLQQKWQAVLAWVRRMVAAGMQALCSAVETVWSVFQDFCSFVAQVLRSAIQA
;
A
#
# COMPACT_ATOMS: atom_id res chain seq x y z
N MET A 1 -22.57 16.72 12.47
CA MET A 1 -21.83 15.45 12.37
C MET A 1 -22.06 14.89 10.97
N CYS A 2 -21.06 14.98 10.08
CA CYS A 2 -21.16 14.50 8.70
C CYS A 2 -20.32 13.23 8.56
N PHE A 3 -20.96 12.07 8.71
CA PHE A 3 -20.33 10.78 8.49
C PHE A 3 -20.45 10.35 7.02
N THR A 4 -19.30 10.31 6.34
CA THR A 4 -18.84 9.21 5.47
C THR A 4 -19.81 8.66 4.41
N LYS A 5 -20.10 9.43 3.35
CA LYS A 5 -20.67 8.88 2.11
C LYS A 5 -19.60 8.50 1.07
N THR A 6 -18.37 8.98 1.22
CA THR A 6 -17.31 8.92 0.20
C THR A 6 -16.57 7.58 0.14
N GLY A 7 -16.43 6.85 1.26
CA GLY A 7 -15.71 5.57 1.28
C GLY A 7 -16.50 4.36 0.77
N ARG A 8 -17.84 4.47 0.68
CA ARG A 8 -18.69 3.36 0.25
C ARG A 8 -18.59 3.13 -1.26
N GLY A 9 -18.53 4.20 -2.07
CA GLY A 9 -18.39 4.11 -3.53
C GLY A 9 -17.05 3.53 -3.99
N THR A 10 -15.93 4.02 -3.44
CA THR A 10 -14.59 3.56 -3.87
C THR A 10 -14.33 2.09 -3.56
N THR A 11 -14.85 1.60 -2.44
CA THR A 11 -14.69 0.19 -2.04
C THR A 11 -15.59 -0.73 -2.87
N GLU A 12 -16.80 -0.29 -3.19
CA GLU A 12 -17.72 -1.02 -4.08
C GLU A 12 -17.15 -1.10 -5.51
N ASP A 13 -16.57 -0.01 -6.01
CA ASP A 13 -15.91 0.05 -7.33
C ASP A 13 -14.68 -0.85 -7.40
N LEU A 14 -13.83 -0.84 -6.37
CA LEU A 14 -12.69 -1.75 -6.25
C LEU A 14 -13.16 -3.21 -6.33
N ARG A 15 -14.16 -3.56 -5.53
CA ARG A 15 -14.72 -4.92 -5.52
C ARG A 15 -15.26 -5.31 -6.90
N LEU A 16 -15.98 -4.42 -7.56
CA LEU A 16 -16.51 -4.66 -8.91
C LEU A 16 -15.39 -4.92 -9.92
N LYS A 17 -14.36 -4.07 -9.94
CA LYS A 17 -13.20 -4.24 -10.83
C LYS A 17 -12.49 -5.57 -10.58
N MET A 18 -12.29 -5.93 -9.31
CA MET A 18 -11.66 -7.21 -8.96
C MET A 18 -12.47 -8.40 -9.46
N HIS A 19 -13.80 -8.39 -9.27
CA HIS A 19 -14.64 -9.45 -9.83
C HIS A 19 -14.57 -9.51 -11.35
N GLN A 20 -14.61 -8.38 -12.05
CA GLN A 20 -14.52 -8.34 -13.51
C GLN A 20 -13.21 -8.94 -14.03
N MET A 21 -12.09 -8.69 -13.35
CA MET A 21 -10.79 -9.27 -13.70
C MET A 21 -10.78 -10.79 -13.50
N VAL A 22 -11.35 -11.29 -12.38
CA VAL A 22 -11.52 -12.75 -12.16
C VAL A 22 -12.41 -13.38 -13.22
N ASP A 23 -13.54 -12.75 -13.53
CA ASP A 23 -14.49 -13.24 -14.54
C ASP A 23 -13.82 -13.29 -15.92
N SER A 24 -13.06 -12.26 -16.28
CA SER A 24 -12.28 -12.25 -17.53
C SER A 24 -11.24 -13.35 -17.57
N PHE A 25 -10.50 -13.57 -16.47
CA PHE A 25 -9.54 -14.67 -16.38
C PHE A 25 -10.25 -16.02 -16.59
N CYS A 26 -11.34 -16.29 -15.87
CA CYS A 26 -12.07 -17.54 -15.99
C CYS A 26 -12.62 -17.76 -17.41
N ASN A 27 -13.25 -16.74 -18.01
CA ASN A 27 -13.85 -16.84 -19.35
C ASN A 27 -12.82 -17.14 -20.44
N ASN A 28 -11.62 -16.56 -20.32
CA ASN A 28 -10.55 -16.74 -21.31
C ASN A 28 -9.93 -18.14 -21.24
N HIS A 29 -9.78 -18.71 -20.04
CA HIS A 29 -9.06 -19.98 -19.84
C HIS A 29 -9.98 -21.20 -19.68
N GLN A 30 -11.29 -21.03 -19.50
CA GLN A 30 -12.24 -22.14 -19.31
C GLN A 30 -12.35 -23.07 -20.54
N ASN A 31 -12.24 -22.53 -21.75
CA ASN A 31 -12.52 -23.28 -22.99
C ASN A 31 -11.26 -23.58 -23.82
N GLN A 32 -10.09 -23.18 -23.31
CA GLN A 32 -8.87 -23.16 -24.09
C GLN A 32 -7.85 -24.07 -23.39
N PRO A 33 -7.35 -25.13 -24.05
CA PRO A 33 -6.24 -25.93 -23.53
C PRO A 33 -4.95 -25.13 -23.73
N GLU A 34 -4.84 -23.99 -23.06
CA GLU A 34 -3.59 -23.24 -23.04
C GLU A 34 -2.55 -24.03 -22.23
N GLY A 35 -1.30 -23.95 -22.66
CA GLY A 35 -0.21 -24.62 -21.96
C GLY A 35 0.01 -24.02 -20.56
N GLN A 36 0.62 -24.79 -19.67
CA GLN A 36 0.90 -24.38 -18.29
C GLN A 36 1.60 -23.03 -18.14
N GLU A 37 2.48 -22.72 -19.08
CA GLU A 37 3.21 -21.46 -19.14
C GLU A 37 2.29 -20.26 -19.40
N GLN A 38 1.23 -20.43 -20.18
CA GLN A 38 0.33 -19.35 -20.58
C GLN A 38 -0.67 -19.00 -19.47
N GLU A 39 -1.20 -20.02 -18.76
CA GLU A 39 -2.02 -19.82 -17.55
C GLU A 39 -1.22 -19.11 -16.45
N GLN A 40 0.08 -19.42 -16.34
CA GLN A 40 0.97 -18.76 -15.38
C GLN A 40 1.24 -17.29 -15.74
N VAL A 41 1.51 -16.99 -17.02
CA VAL A 41 1.67 -15.59 -17.48
C VAL A 41 0.39 -14.79 -17.23
N ALA A 42 -0.78 -15.36 -17.50
CA ALA A 42 -2.06 -14.71 -17.25
C ALA A 42 -2.29 -14.42 -15.76
N LEU A 43 -1.84 -15.29 -14.85
CA LEU A 43 -1.91 -15.04 -13.41
C LEU A 43 -0.98 -13.93 -12.95
N LEU A 44 0.23 -13.84 -13.51
CA LEU A 44 1.16 -12.75 -13.19
C LEU A 44 0.58 -11.41 -13.64
N GLN A 45 -0.01 -11.36 -14.83
CA GLN A 45 -0.74 -10.18 -15.31
C GLN A 45 -1.91 -9.83 -14.38
N LEU A 46 -2.69 -10.82 -13.96
CA LEU A 46 -3.81 -10.62 -13.04
C LEU A 46 -3.34 -10.09 -11.67
N GLU A 47 -2.18 -10.53 -11.19
CA GLU A 47 -1.55 -9.99 -9.98
C GLU A 47 -1.18 -8.52 -10.14
N ASP A 48 -0.54 -8.17 -11.24
CA ASP A 48 -0.16 -6.79 -11.56
C ASP A 48 -1.40 -5.89 -11.67
N ASP A 49 -2.44 -6.36 -12.35
CA ASP A 49 -3.70 -5.62 -12.50
C ASP A 49 -4.39 -5.39 -11.15
N PHE A 50 -4.44 -6.41 -10.28
CA PHE A 50 -4.92 -6.27 -8.92
C PHE A 50 -4.11 -5.24 -8.12
N ASN A 51 -2.79 -5.28 -8.23
CA ASN A 51 -1.91 -4.34 -7.57
C ASN A 51 -2.14 -2.90 -8.04
N GLU A 52 -2.24 -2.66 -9.35
CA GLU A 52 -2.49 -1.32 -9.90
C GLU A 52 -3.86 -0.79 -9.50
N VAL A 53 -4.92 -1.62 -9.56
CA VAL A 53 -6.26 -1.18 -9.13
C VAL A 53 -6.31 -0.88 -7.63
N LEU A 54 -5.61 -1.64 -6.79
CA LEU A 54 -5.48 -1.34 -5.36
C LEU A 54 -4.71 -0.03 -5.13
N LEU A 55 -3.60 0.19 -5.83
CA LEU A 55 -2.80 1.43 -5.76
C LEU A 55 -3.62 2.66 -6.17
N ASP A 56 -4.34 2.57 -7.29
CA ASP A 56 -5.19 3.66 -7.78
C ASP A 56 -6.36 3.91 -6.82
N THR A 57 -6.91 2.87 -6.20
CA THR A 57 -7.96 3.02 -5.19
C THR A 57 -7.43 3.71 -3.93
N VAL A 58 -6.22 3.37 -3.48
CA VAL A 58 -5.57 4.06 -2.35
C VAL A 58 -5.37 5.54 -2.67
N ASP A 59 -4.90 5.85 -3.87
CA ASP A 59 -4.68 7.25 -4.26
C ASP A 59 -6.00 8.03 -4.36
N LEU A 60 -7.01 7.45 -5.00
CA LEU A 60 -8.34 8.04 -5.11
C LEU A 60 -8.98 8.23 -3.73
N HIS A 61 -8.85 7.25 -2.84
CA HIS A 61 -9.38 7.34 -1.49
C HIS A 61 -8.71 8.46 -0.70
N TYR A 62 -7.40 8.64 -0.84
CA TYR A 62 -6.66 9.74 -0.22
C TYR A 62 -7.12 11.11 -0.74
N GLN A 63 -7.23 11.27 -2.06
CA GLN A 63 -7.69 12.52 -2.68
C GLN A 63 -9.13 12.89 -2.27
N ASN A 64 -10.01 11.90 -2.17
CA ASN A 64 -11.43 12.12 -1.86
C ASN A 64 -11.71 12.35 -0.37
N SER A 65 -10.85 11.85 0.53
CA SER A 65 -11.14 11.87 1.96
C SER A 65 -10.82 13.21 2.64
N ASN A 66 -9.91 14.01 2.08
CA ASN A 66 -9.49 15.26 2.70
C ASN A 66 -9.43 16.42 1.68
N GLN A 67 -10.44 17.30 1.72
CA GLN A 67 -10.41 18.57 0.97
C GLN A 67 -9.25 19.50 1.38
N GLU A 68 -8.68 19.30 2.58
CA GLU A 68 -7.60 20.13 3.13
C GLU A 68 -6.22 19.45 3.08
N SER A 69 -6.12 18.21 2.62
CA SER A 69 -4.81 17.54 2.49
C SER A 69 -4.19 17.84 1.14
N ALA A 70 -2.90 18.20 1.16
CA ALA A 70 -2.10 18.20 -0.05
C ALA A 70 -2.12 16.79 -0.68
N PRO A 71 -2.15 16.67 -2.01
CA PRO A 71 -2.07 15.36 -2.65
C PRO A 71 -0.80 14.63 -2.21
N LEU A 72 -0.84 13.29 -2.22
CA LEU A 72 0.37 12.51 -1.97
C LEU A 72 1.47 12.98 -2.91
N LEU A 73 2.64 13.24 -2.33
CA LEU A 73 3.82 13.63 -3.08
C LEU A 73 4.09 12.59 -4.18
N PRO A 74 4.42 13.02 -5.43
CA PRO A 74 4.70 12.11 -6.53
C PRO A 74 5.74 11.04 -6.18
N GLU A 75 6.74 11.39 -5.37
CA GLU A 75 7.81 10.51 -4.92
C GLU A 75 7.28 9.40 -4.02
N VAL A 76 6.34 9.72 -3.12
CA VAL A 76 5.69 8.73 -2.24
C VAL A 76 4.81 7.80 -3.04
N ARG A 77 4.06 8.32 -4.02
CA ARG A 77 3.27 7.50 -4.95
C ARG A 77 4.15 6.54 -5.75
N GLN A 78 5.25 7.04 -6.30
CA GLN A 78 6.17 6.22 -7.08
C GLN A 78 6.87 5.18 -6.20
N GLU A 79 7.28 5.54 -4.99
CA GLU A 79 7.89 4.60 -4.04
C GLU A 79 6.90 3.50 -3.64
N LEU A 80 5.63 3.84 -3.37
CA LEU A 80 4.55 2.88 -3.12
C LEU A 80 4.43 1.86 -4.26
N ARG A 81 4.28 2.34 -5.51
CA ARG A 81 4.25 1.46 -6.69
C ARG A 81 5.49 0.58 -6.79
N SER A 82 6.66 1.18 -6.55
CA SER A 82 7.93 0.48 -6.63
C SER A 82 8.05 -0.65 -5.60
N ARG A 83 7.51 -0.46 -4.40
CA ARG A 83 7.54 -1.46 -3.33
C ARG A 83 6.59 -2.62 -3.56
N VAL A 84 5.43 -2.34 -4.13
CA VAL A 84 4.50 -3.40 -4.56
C VAL A 84 5.17 -4.27 -5.63
N ARG A 85 5.82 -3.65 -6.62
CA ARG A 85 6.53 -4.35 -7.70
C ARG A 85 7.79 -5.09 -7.24
N ARG A 86 8.61 -4.48 -6.39
CA ARG A 86 9.88 -5.06 -5.89
C ARG A 86 9.73 -5.90 -4.62
N SER A 87 8.51 -6.28 -4.25
CA SER A 87 8.28 -7.01 -3.00
C SER A 87 9.12 -8.30 -2.96
N SER A 88 9.81 -8.53 -1.84
CA SER A 88 10.61 -9.74 -1.58
C SER A 88 9.76 -10.97 -1.23
N VAL A 89 8.43 -10.82 -1.25
CA VAL A 89 7.46 -11.91 -1.10
C VAL A 89 7.64 -12.86 -2.27
N PRO A 90 7.69 -14.19 -2.04
CA PRO A 90 7.78 -15.17 -3.12
C PRO A 90 6.73 -14.87 -4.19
N SER A 91 7.20 -14.61 -5.42
CA SER A 91 6.34 -14.37 -6.57
C SER A 91 5.65 -15.68 -6.96
N LEU A 92 4.51 -15.58 -7.66
CA LEU A 92 3.89 -16.74 -8.29
C LEU A 92 4.84 -17.45 -9.29
N GLU A 93 5.92 -16.79 -9.73
CA GLU A 93 7.01 -17.38 -10.52
C GLU A 93 7.87 -18.38 -9.71
N ASP A 94 8.08 -18.13 -8.42
CA ASP A 94 9.05 -18.87 -7.59
C ASP A 94 8.48 -20.23 -7.13
N GLU A 95 7.15 -20.38 -7.12
CA GLU A 95 6.43 -21.63 -6.81
C GLU A 95 5.98 -22.42 -8.07
N SER A 96 6.54 -22.09 -9.24
CA SER A 96 6.15 -22.66 -10.55
C SER A 96 6.36 -24.18 -10.72
N VAL A 97 6.89 -24.89 -9.72
CA VAL A 97 7.17 -26.33 -9.78
C VAL A 97 6.05 -27.16 -9.12
N GLU A 98 4.79 -26.80 -9.35
CA GLU A 98 3.68 -27.69 -9.03
C GLU A 98 3.32 -28.52 -10.28
N VAL A 99 3.56 -29.83 -10.20
CA VAL A 99 3.15 -30.78 -11.26
C VAL A 99 1.63 -30.79 -11.31
N TRP A 100 1.08 -30.39 -12.46
CA TRP A 100 -0.36 -30.39 -12.68
C TRP A 100 -0.92 -31.80 -12.68
N ASP A 101 -1.99 -32.04 -11.92
CA ASP A 101 -2.75 -33.28 -12.02
C ASP A 101 -3.65 -33.21 -13.27
N PRO A 102 -3.47 -34.09 -14.27
CA PRO A 102 -4.29 -34.11 -15.47
C PRO A 102 -5.78 -34.41 -15.20
N ARG A 103 -6.12 -34.90 -13.99
CA ARG A 103 -7.50 -35.19 -13.57
C ARG A 103 -8.19 -34.03 -12.87
N GLU A 104 -7.46 -32.96 -12.54
CA GLU A 104 -8.01 -31.79 -11.86
C GLU A 104 -8.94 -31.01 -12.79
N SER A 105 -10.10 -30.59 -12.27
CA SER A 105 -11.01 -29.72 -13.01
C SER A 105 -10.42 -28.32 -13.15
N PHE A 106 -10.77 -27.59 -14.22
CA PHE A 106 -10.36 -26.20 -14.38
C PHE A 106 -10.72 -25.34 -13.17
N TYR A 107 -11.90 -25.53 -12.58
CA TYR A 107 -12.36 -24.73 -11.44
C TYR A 107 -11.57 -25.01 -10.16
N ASP A 108 -11.20 -26.26 -9.89
CA ASP A 108 -10.36 -26.60 -8.74
C ASP A 108 -8.96 -25.99 -8.89
N ARG A 109 -8.41 -26.08 -10.10
CA ARG A 109 -7.13 -25.45 -10.44
C ARG A 109 -7.20 -23.93 -10.28
N ALA A 110 -8.18 -23.28 -10.90
CA ALA A 110 -8.38 -21.85 -10.84
C ALA A 110 -8.53 -21.40 -9.38
N LEU A 111 -9.33 -22.09 -8.56
CA LEU A 111 -9.49 -21.79 -7.14
C LEU A 111 -8.14 -21.84 -6.40
N ARG A 112 -7.32 -22.87 -6.63
CA ARG A 112 -5.99 -22.99 -6.00
C ARG A 112 -5.07 -21.85 -6.42
N LEU A 113 -5.10 -21.47 -7.70
CA LEU A 113 -4.30 -20.36 -8.24
C LEU A 113 -4.75 -19.02 -7.62
N PHE A 114 -6.06 -18.78 -7.54
CA PHE A 114 -6.62 -17.60 -6.88
C PHE A 114 -6.27 -17.53 -5.40
N GLN A 115 -6.29 -18.65 -4.68
CA GLN A 115 -5.87 -18.68 -3.27
C GLN A 115 -4.41 -18.26 -3.09
N ARG A 116 -3.52 -18.76 -3.96
CA ARG A 116 -2.11 -18.35 -3.96
C ARG A 116 -1.95 -16.87 -4.29
N LEU A 117 -2.62 -16.41 -5.33
CA LEU A 117 -2.63 -15.01 -5.74
C LEU A 117 -3.06 -14.08 -4.59
N LEU A 118 -4.17 -14.41 -3.92
CA LEU A 118 -4.67 -13.64 -2.78
C LEU A 118 -3.68 -13.64 -1.61
N CYS A 119 -3.02 -14.77 -1.34
CA CYS A 119 -1.98 -14.86 -0.32
C CYS A 119 -0.78 -13.95 -0.66
N CYS A 120 -0.29 -14.00 -1.90
CA CYS A 120 0.80 -13.14 -2.38
C CYS A 120 0.44 -11.66 -2.21
N LEU A 121 -0.73 -11.25 -2.72
CA LEU A 121 -1.23 -9.89 -2.60
C LEU A 121 -1.32 -9.45 -1.14
N GLN A 122 -1.93 -10.28 -0.29
CA GLN A 122 -2.04 -9.97 1.14
C GLN A 122 -0.66 -9.71 1.74
N GLN A 123 0.34 -10.55 1.47
CA GLN A 123 1.69 -10.37 1.98
C GLN A 123 2.38 -9.11 1.43
N LYS A 124 2.28 -8.84 0.12
CA LYS A 124 2.82 -7.62 -0.51
C LYS A 124 2.24 -6.36 0.16
N TRP A 125 0.92 -6.31 0.32
CA TRP A 125 0.25 -5.16 0.91
C TRP A 125 0.50 -5.02 2.41
N GLN A 126 0.68 -6.12 3.15
CA GLN A 126 1.14 -6.05 4.55
C GLN A 126 2.56 -5.48 4.66
N ALA A 127 3.47 -5.86 3.76
CA ALA A 127 4.83 -5.31 3.74
C ALA A 127 4.83 -3.80 3.44
N VAL A 128 4.01 -3.37 2.47
CA VAL A 128 3.79 -1.94 2.18
C VAL A 128 3.26 -1.20 3.40
N LEU A 129 2.21 -1.73 4.05
CA LEU A 129 1.62 -1.13 5.24
C LEU A 129 2.64 -1.00 6.38
N ALA A 130 3.47 -2.02 6.61
CA ALA A 130 4.52 -2.00 7.62
C ALA A 130 5.59 -0.93 7.31
N TRP A 131 5.92 -0.74 6.04
CA TRP A 131 6.82 0.33 5.62
C TRP A 131 6.21 1.72 5.85
N VAL A 132 4.96 1.95 5.45
CA VAL A 132 4.25 3.22 5.68
C VAL A 132 4.24 3.57 7.18
N ARG A 133 3.91 2.60 8.03
CA ARG A 133 3.92 2.79 9.50
C ARG A 133 5.29 3.22 10.02
N ARG A 134 6.38 2.62 9.52
CA ARG A 134 7.75 2.99 9.88
C ARG A 134 8.09 4.42 9.44
N MET A 135 7.71 4.80 8.23
CA MET A 135 7.91 6.16 7.71
C MET A 135 7.20 7.21 8.57
N VAL A 136 5.92 6.96 8.91
CA VAL A 136 5.14 7.86 9.75
C VAL A 136 5.75 7.99 11.15
N ALA A 137 6.13 6.87 11.77
CA ALA A 137 6.75 6.88 13.08
C ALA A 137 8.07 7.67 13.09
N ALA A 138 8.95 7.43 12.10
CA ALA A 138 10.22 8.13 11.98
C ALA A 138 10.02 9.64 11.74
N GLY A 139 9.08 10.02 10.87
CA GLY A 139 8.76 11.42 10.61
C GLY A 139 8.23 12.14 11.83
N MET A 140 7.30 11.53 12.57
CA MET A 140 6.76 12.10 13.81
C MET A 140 7.84 12.26 14.88
N GLN A 141 8.72 11.26 15.04
CA GLN A 141 9.81 11.33 15.99
C GLN A 141 10.80 12.45 15.64
N ALA A 142 11.18 12.59 14.36
CA ALA A 142 12.05 13.66 13.91
C ALA A 142 11.45 15.05 14.17
N LEU A 143 10.14 15.21 13.94
CA LEU A 143 9.43 16.46 14.23
C LEU A 143 9.46 16.79 15.73
N CYS A 144 9.13 15.83 16.60
CA CYS A 144 9.17 16.03 18.04
C CYS A 144 10.58 16.45 18.50
N SER A 145 11.62 15.76 18.06
CA SER A 145 13.00 16.11 18.42
C SER A 145 13.42 17.50 17.93
N ALA A 146 12.96 17.92 16.74
CA ALA A 146 13.21 19.26 16.24
C ALA A 146 12.51 20.33 17.10
N VAL A 147 11.25 20.10 17.48
CA VAL A 147 10.49 21.01 18.35
C VAL A 147 11.13 21.10 19.73
N GLU A 148 11.53 19.97 20.33
CA GLU A 148 12.24 19.95 21.62
C GLU A 148 13.55 20.74 21.58
N THR A 149 14.31 20.61 20.49
CA THR A 149 15.56 21.36 20.29
C THR A 149 15.32 22.85 20.18
N VAL A 150 14.31 23.27 19.40
CA VAL A 150 13.95 24.70 19.30
C VAL A 150 13.47 25.23 20.65
N TRP A 151 12.69 24.42 21.36
CA TRP A 151 12.17 24.78 22.68
C TRP A 151 13.29 24.95 23.72
N SER A 152 14.29 24.07 23.74
CA SER A 152 15.41 24.20 24.67
C SER A 152 16.22 25.47 24.43
N VAL A 153 16.49 25.81 23.17
CA VAL A 153 17.17 27.07 22.80
C VAL A 153 16.37 28.28 23.26
N PHE A 154 15.05 28.25 23.10
CA PHE A 154 14.18 29.31 23.58
C PHE A 154 14.22 29.45 25.11
N GLN A 155 14.20 28.33 25.84
CA GLN A 155 14.31 28.33 27.30
C GLN A 155 15.66 28.89 27.79
N ASP A 156 16.75 28.54 27.12
CA ASP A 156 18.09 29.07 27.43
C ASP A 156 18.15 30.58 27.21
N PHE A 157 17.58 31.08 26.12
CA PHE A 157 17.47 32.51 25.86
C PHE A 157 16.66 33.24 26.94
N CYS A 158 15.48 32.72 27.31
CA CYS A 158 14.68 33.30 28.38
C CYS A 158 15.43 33.33 29.72
N SER A 159 16.17 32.26 30.03
CA SER A 159 16.99 32.17 31.24
C SER A 159 18.11 33.20 31.25
N PHE A 160 18.79 33.39 30.11
CA PHE A 160 19.82 34.41 29.93
C PHE A 160 19.26 35.83 30.12
N VAL A 161 18.14 36.17 29.49
CA VAL A 161 17.49 37.48 29.64
C VAL A 161 17.09 37.73 31.10
N ALA A 162 16.53 36.73 31.78
CA ALA A 162 16.17 36.84 33.19
C ALA A 162 17.39 37.12 34.09
N GLN A 163 18.54 36.51 33.79
CA GLN A 163 19.79 36.78 34.51
C GLN A 163 20.30 38.20 34.28
N VAL A 164 20.32 38.66 33.02
CA VAL A 164 20.74 40.03 32.67
C VAL A 164 19.85 41.08 33.34
N LEU A 165 18.54 40.86 33.38
CA LEU A 165 17.62 41.78 34.07
C LEU A 165 17.86 41.79 35.59
N ARG A 166 18.08 40.63 36.22
CA ARG A 166 18.40 40.57 37.65
C ARG A 166 19.69 41.31 37.99
N SER A 167 20.75 41.12 37.20
CA SER A 167 22.02 41.81 37.44
C SER A 167 21.88 43.32 37.27
N ALA A 168 21.09 43.78 36.29
CA ALA A 168 20.84 45.21 36.07
C ALA A 168 20.04 45.88 37.20
N ILE A 169 19.15 45.16 37.89
CA ILE A 169 18.38 45.68 39.02
C ILE A 169 19.21 45.72 40.32
N GLN A 170 20.23 44.87 40.43
CA GLN A 170 21.08 44.75 41.61
C GLN A 170 22.35 45.63 41.57
N ALA A 171 22.60 46.32 40.45
CA ALA A 171 23.69 47.28 40.25
C ALA A 171 23.23 48.71 40.55
#